data_AF-L9L1Y9-F1
#
_entry.id   AF-L9L1Y9-F1
#
_cell.length_a   1.000
_cell.length_b   1.000
_cell.length_c   1.000
_cell.angle_alpha   90.00
_cell.angle_beta   90.00
_cell.angle_gamma   90.00
#
_symmetry.space_group_name_H-M   'P 1'
#
loop_
_entity.id
_entity.type
_entity.pdbx_description
1 polymer ?
#
loop_
_entity_poly.entity_id
_entity_poly.type
_entity_poly.pdbx_seq_one_letter_code
_entity_poly.pdbx_strand_id
1 'polypeptide(L)'
;MFSSSTRIVKPNGEGLDKPESGTSQALLEQENSDLKAQLKELNTRQPRKLGPVEDAKPPEVDSADFMVDNARLGFLERRRQARSCGSRRLPRPQVLLHHAANSVKRVSMELGGLAPFIVFDSANVDQAVAGALVSKFRNAGQTCVCSNRFLVQSGIHDAFVAKFAEAMKKNLRVGNGFEEGTTQGPLINENAVEKVEKHLSDAVSKGATVVTGGKRHQLGRNFFEPTLLSGVTQDMLCSREETFGPLAPVIKYGPAGREAAGKAGHGMTQGDGGRRNVSRGSSGIVCDSANVDQAVAGALVSKFRNAGQTCVCSNRFLVQSGIHDAFVAKFAEAMKKNLRVGNGFEEGTTQGPLINENAVEKVEKHLSDAVSKGATVVTGGKRHQLGRNFFEPTLLSGVTQDMLCSREETFGPLAPVIKYGPAGREAAGKAGHGMTQGDGGRRFDREEEAVAIANATEVGLAGYFYSQDPAQIWRVAEQLEVGMVGVNEGLISSVECPFGGVKQSGLGREGSKYGIDEYLEVKYVCYGGL
;
A
#
# COMPACT_ATOMS: atom_id res chain seq x y z
N MET A 1 5.48 24.82 -48.61
CA MET A 1 4.80 25.72 -47.65
C MET A 1 4.83 25.01 -46.30
N PHE A 2 5.13 25.64 -45.17
CA PHE A 2 5.47 27.06 -44.93
C PHE A 2 6.97 27.36 -45.05
N SER A 3 7.32 28.64 -45.01
CA SER A 3 8.70 29.14 -44.97
C SER A 3 8.83 30.23 -43.90
N SER A 4 9.85 30.16 -43.07
CA SER A 4 10.31 31.28 -42.22
C SER A 4 11.73 31.67 -42.63
N SER A 5 11.86 32.84 -43.25
CA SER A 5 13.12 33.31 -43.82
C SER A 5 13.87 34.23 -42.86
N THR A 6 14.86 33.68 -42.15
CA THR A 6 15.80 34.48 -41.36
C THR A 6 16.98 34.91 -42.25
N ARG A 7 17.18 36.22 -42.43
CA ARG A 7 18.33 36.74 -43.20
C ARG A 7 19.62 36.56 -42.39
N ILE A 8 20.60 35.85 -42.95
CA ILE A 8 21.98 35.91 -42.47
C ILE A 8 22.60 37.21 -42.98
N VAL A 9 22.93 38.12 -42.07
CA VAL A 9 23.79 39.28 -42.38
C VAL A 9 25.23 38.79 -42.30
N LYS A 10 25.96 38.86 -43.42
CA LYS A 10 27.42 38.68 -43.41
C LYS A 10 28.07 39.95 -42.83
N PRO A 11 29.04 39.83 -41.93
CA PRO A 11 30.02 40.90 -41.73
C PRO A 11 30.78 41.11 -43.04
N ASN A 12 30.91 42.35 -43.50
CA ASN A 12 31.91 42.69 -44.52
C ASN A 12 33.29 42.65 -43.86
N GLY A 13 34.29 42.11 -44.56
CA GLY A 13 35.66 42.04 -44.05
C GLY A 13 36.48 43.26 -44.47
N GLU A 14 36.76 44.15 -43.53
CA GLU A 14 37.78 45.20 -43.63
C GLU A 14 38.54 45.28 -42.30
N GLY A 15 39.84 45.60 -42.33
CA GLY A 15 40.65 45.88 -41.13
C GLY A 15 41.09 44.67 -40.28
N LEU A 16 42.25 44.09 -40.60
CA LEU A 16 43.03 43.27 -39.66
C LEU A 16 44.10 44.14 -38.98
N ASP A 17 43.70 44.91 -37.96
CA ASP A 17 44.65 45.57 -37.06
C ASP A 17 45.05 44.67 -35.90
N LYS A 18 46.32 44.77 -35.49
CA LYS A 18 46.91 43.91 -34.45
C LYS A 18 46.57 44.44 -33.05
N PRO A 19 46.19 43.59 -32.09
CA PRO A 19 46.05 44.02 -30.70
C PRO A 19 47.42 44.39 -30.10
N GLU A 20 47.50 45.51 -29.41
CA GLU A 20 48.72 45.98 -28.76
C GLU A 20 49.08 45.08 -27.56
N SER A 21 50.25 44.44 -27.62
CA SER A 21 50.67 43.38 -26.68
C SER A 21 51.24 43.91 -25.36
N GLY A 22 50.59 44.91 -24.74
CA GLY A 22 51.06 45.55 -23.50
C GLY A 22 50.06 45.52 -22.34
N THR A 23 48.82 45.97 -22.58
CA THR A 23 47.82 46.21 -21.51
C THR A 23 47.19 44.93 -20.95
N SER A 24 46.97 43.91 -21.78
CA SER A 24 46.29 42.68 -21.34
C SER A 24 47.10 41.82 -20.37
N GLN A 25 48.43 41.96 -20.34
CA GLN A 25 49.31 41.12 -19.52
C GLN A 25 49.40 41.66 -18.08
N ALA A 26 49.50 42.98 -17.91
CA ALA A 26 49.48 43.63 -16.60
C ALA A 26 48.16 43.41 -15.83
N LEU A 27 47.02 43.42 -16.53
CA LEU A 27 45.71 43.11 -15.94
C LEU A 27 45.67 41.66 -15.39
N LEU A 28 46.13 40.68 -16.18
CA LEU A 28 46.18 39.28 -15.74
C LEU A 28 47.14 39.07 -14.55
N GLU A 29 48.25 39.80 -14.48
CA GLU A 29 49.18 39.74 -13.34
C GLU A 29 48.56 40.35 -12.08
N GLN A 30 47.79 41.43 -12.20
CA GLN A 30 47.09 42.06 -11.08
C GLN A 30 45.93 41.19 -10.54
N GLU A 31 45.09 40.62 -11.41
CA GLU A 31 44.06 39.65 -11.00
C GLU A 31 44.66 38.42 -10.29
N ASN A 32 45.80 37.92 -10.78
CA ASN A 32 46.54 36.83 -10.13
C ASN A 32 47.17 37.23 -8.79
N SER A 33 47.44 38.51 -8.54
CA SER A 33 47.90 39.01 -7.24
C SER A 33 46.75 38.99 -6.23
N ASP A 34 45.59 39.54 -6.60
CA ASP A 34 44.44 39.66 -5.70
C ASP A 34 43.85 38.28 -5.34
N LEU A 35 43.79 37.34 -6.29
CA LEU A 35 43.44 35.94 -6.03
C LEU A 35 44.39 35.28 -5.01
N LYS A 36 45.71 35.53 -5.09
CA LYS A 36 46.68 35.00 -4.11
C LYS A 36 46.54 35.65 -2.74
N ALA A 37 46.16 36.92 -2.67
CA ALA A 37 45.87 37.60 -1.41
C ALA A 37 44.63 36.99 -0.72
N GLN A 38 43.54 36.82 -1.47
CA GLN A 38 42.30 36.18 -0.97
C GLN A 38 42.53 34.75 -0.49
N LEU A 39 43.32 33.95 -1.24
CA LEU A 39 43.66 32.57 -0.84
C LEU A 39 44.47 32.52 0.48
N LYS A 40 45.31 33.53 0.73
CA LYS A 40 46.10 33.66 1.97
C LYS A 40 45.23 34.06 3.16
N GLU A 41 44.20 34.88 2.96
CA GLU A 41 43.22 35.20 4.01
C GLU A 41 42.37 33.98 4.37
N LEU A 42 41.91 33.21 3.38
CA LEU A 42 41.17 31.95 3.61
C LEU A 42 42.01 30.95 4.42
N ASN A 43 43.28 30.75 4.06
CA ASN A 43 44.18 29.80 4.72
C ASN A 43 44.67 30.22 6.11
N THR A 44 44.38 31.45 6.59
CA THR A 44 44.75 31.91 7.94
C THR A 44 43.60 31.85 8.95
N ARG A 45 42.38 31.50 8.52
CA ARG A 45 41.22 31.32 9.41
C ARG A 45 41.30 29.96 10.11
N GLN A 46 41.76 29.95 11.37
CA GLN A 46 41.72 28.74 12.21
C GLN A 46 40.29 28.16 12.28
N PRO A 47 40.12 26.83 12.27
CA PRO A 47 38.80 26.21 12.32
C PRO A 47 38.11 26.52 13.65
N ARG A 48 36.99 27.24 13.58
CA ARG A 48 36.09 27.39 14.73
C ARG A 48 35.61 26.00 15.12
N LYS A 49 35.63 25.67 16.43
CA LYS A 49 34.96 24.46 16.94
C LYS A 49 33.46 24.61 16.69
N LEU A 50 32.96 23.94 15.66
CA LEU A 50 31.53 23.79 15.41
C LEU A 50 30.93 22.91 16.51
N GLY A 51 29.75 23.30 17.00
CA GLY A 51 28.88 22.39 17.77
C GLY A 51 28.24 21.34 16.85
N PRO A 52 27.31 20.52 17.37
CA PRO A 52 26.53 19.63 16.51
C PRO A 52 25.80 20.44 15.43
N VAL A 53 25.99 20.02 14.18
CA VAL A 53 25.41 20.68 13.01
C VAL A 53 24.05 20.04 12.73
N GLU A 54 22.98 20.79 12.94
CA GLU A 54 21.69 20.49 12.29
C GLU A 54 21.88 20.55 10.77
N ASP A 55 21.23 19.67 10.00
CA ASP A 55 21.46 19.48 8.55
C ASP A 55 21.46 20.80 7.77
N ALA A 56 22.67 21.34 7.53
CA ALA A 56 22.89 22.70 7.04
C ALA A 56 22.66 22.84 5.52
N LYS A 57 21.42 22.55 5.09
CA LYS A 57 20.94 22.82 3.73
C LYS A 57 20.76 24.34 3.54
N PRO A 58 21.08 24.90 2.36
CA PRO A 58 20.77 26.29 2.06
C PRO A 58 19.26 26.58 2.20
N PRO A 59 18.85 27.75 2.70
CA PRO A 59 17.46 28.02 3.11
C PRO A 59 16.44 28.09 1.95
N GLU A 60 16.89 28.00 0.70
CA GLU A 60 16.05 28.03 -0.51
C GLU A 60 15.79 26.63 -1.10
N VAL A 61 16.33 25.56 -0.49
CA VAL A 61 16.30 24.20 -1.05
C VAL A 61 15.05 23.39 -0.69
N ASP A 62 14.29 23.80 0.32
CA ASP A 62 13.06 23.13 0.77
C ASP A 62 12.00 24.16 1.19
N SER A 63 10.73 23.90 0.90
CA SER A 63 9.63 24.87 1.09
C SER A 63 8.29 24.16 1.35
N ALA A 64 7.68 24.43 2.51
CA ALA A 64 6.49 23.72 2.99
C ALA A 64 5.24 24.63 3.08
N ASP A 65 4.53 24.81 1.97
CA ASP A 65 3.31 25.63 1.90
C ASP A 65 2.03 24.88 2.32
N PHE A 66 1.35 25.39 3.34
CA PHE A 66 0.03 24.91 3.78
C PHE A 66 -1.09 25.75 3.16
N MET A 67 -1.51 25.42 1.94
CA MET A 67 -2.57 26.14 1.20
C MET A 67 -3.92 25.41 1.16
N VAL A 68 -5.01 26.20 1.20
CA VAL A 68 -6.38 25.74 0.90
C VAL A 68 -6.65 25.87 -0.60
N ASP A 69 -6.50 24.73 -1.28
CA ASP A 69 -6.65 24.52 -2.73
C ASP A 69 -5.64 25.24 -3.66
N ASN A 70 -5.28 24.57 -4.76
CA ASN A 70 -3.88 24.60 -5.24
C ASN A 70 -3.54 25.56 -6.40
N ALA A 71 -4.25 26.67 -6.54
CA ALA A 71 -4.27 27.46 -7.78
C ALA A 71 -2.99 28.25 -8.16
N ARG A 72 -1.84 28.05 -7.49
CA ARG A 72 -0.63 28.91 -7.66
C ARG A 72 0.76 28.26 -7.58
N LEU A 73 0.92 26.96 -7.31
CA LEU A 73 2.25 26.35 -7.16
C LEU A 73 2.89 26.00 -8.53
N GLY A 74 4.17 26.36 -8.71
CA GLY A 74 4.82 26.46 -10.02
C GLY A 74 5.79 25.33 -10.43
N PHE A 75 6.08 24.37 -9.55
CA PHE A 75 7.05 23.28 -9.75
C PHE A 75 6.42 21.90 -9.53
N LEU A 76 7.15 20.82 -9.86
CA LEU A 76 6.67 19.41 -9.93
C LEU A 76 5.63 19.05 -8.85
N GLU A 77 4.36 18.94 -9.24
CA GLU A 77 3.26 18.59 -8.32
C GLU A 77 3.26 17.09 -7.96
N ARG A 78 4.06 16.71 -6.95
CA ARG A 78 3.87 15.46 -6.21
C ARG A 78 2.59 15.53 -5.37
N ARG A 79 1.49 14.90 -5.82
CA ARG A 79 0.28 14.71 -5.00
C ARG A 79 -0.37 13.33 -5.14
N ARG A 80 -0.52 12.66 -3.99
CA ARG A 80 -1.41 11.50 -3.80
C ARG A 80 -2.76 12.03 -3.28
N GLN A 81 -3.86 11.76 -3.98
CA GLN A 81 -5.20 12.23 -3.56
C GLN A 81 -6.32 11.26 -3.92
N ALA A 82 -7.19 10.95 -2.94
CA ALA A 82 -8.33 10.04 -3.12
C ALA A 82 -9.51 10.70 -3.88
N ARG A 83 -10.27 9.90 -4.63
CA ARG A 83 -11.47 10.35 -5.36
C ARG A 83 -12.64 10.64 -4.40
N SER A 84 -12.91 11.91 -4.11
CA SER A 84 -14.23 12.33 -3.61
C SER A 84 -15.28 12.19 -4.72
N CYS A 85 -16.45 11.64 -4.42
CA CYS A 85 -17.58 11.63 -5.34
C CYS A 85 -18.34 12.97 -5.23
N GLY A 86 -18.51 13.71 -6.34
CA GLY A 86 -19.30 14.95 -6.34
C GLY A 86 -19.16 15.80 -7.60
N SER A 87 -20.28 16.00 -8.30
CA SER A 87 -20.45 16.86 -9.49
C SER A 87 -19.74 16.45 -10.80
N ARG A 88 -20.28 16.94 -11.92
CA ARG A 88 -19.89 16.58 -13.30
C ARG A 88 -18.74 17.47 -13.81
N ARG A 89 -17.55 17.30 -13.23
CA ARG A 89 -16.30 17.90 -13.74
C ARG A 89 -15.24 16.81 -13.92
N LEU A 90 -14.19 17.10 -14.70
CA LEU A 90 -13.07 16.17 -14.91
C LEU A 90 -12.49 15.71 -13.56
N PRO A 91 -12.06 14.43 -13.40
CA PRO A 91 -11.51 13.98 -12.14
C PRO A 91 -10.23 14.76 -11.83
N ARG A 92 -10.01 15.08 -10.55
CA ARG A 92 -8.96 16.04 -10.12
C ARG A 92 -7.56 15.78 -10.71
N PRO A 93 -7.05 14.54 -10.85
CA PRO A 93 -5.73 14.30 -11.46
C PRO A 93 -5.61 14.75 -12.93
N GLN A 94 -6.65 14.54 -13.75
CA GLN A 94 -6.66 14.99 -15.14
C GLN A 94 -6.62 16.52 -15.27
N VAL A 95 -7.13 17.24 -14.27
CA VAL A 95 -7.06 18.70 -14.22
C VAL A 95 -5.63 19.18 -13.97
N LEU A 96 -4.87 18.51 -13.09
CA LEU A 96 -3.46 18.83 -12.86
C LEU A 96 -2.61 18.56 -14.11
N LEU A 97 -2.82 17.43 -14.79
CA LEU A 97 -2.15 17.13 -16.08
C LEU A 97 -2.47 18.18 -17.16
N HIS A 98 -3.71 18.65 -17.22
CA HIS A 98 -4.12 19.72 -18.15
C HIS A 98 -3.42 21.05 -17.85
N HIS A 99 -3.27 21.43 -16.57
CA HIS A 99 -2.50 22.62 -16.20
C HIS A 99 -0.99 22.47 -16.45
N ALA A 100 -0.42 21.29 -16.19
CA ALA A 100 0.99 21.00 -16.47
C ALA A 100 1.31 21.08 -17.98
N ALA A 101 0.41 20.59 -18.83
CA ALA A 101 0.56 20.57 -20.29
C ALA A 101 0.78 21.97 -20.90
N ASN A 102 0.15 23.02 -20.36
CA ASN A 102 0.33 24.42 -20.80
C ASN A 102 1.77 24.93 -20.69
N SER A 103 2.64 24.24 -19.94
CA SER A 103 4.06 24.56 -19.81
C SER A 103 4.98 23.33 -20.00
N VAL A 104 4.45 22.27 -20.62
CA VAL A 104 5.13 21.00 -20.91
C VAL A 104 5.94 20.45 -19.73
N LYS A 105 5.40 20.59 -18.51
CA LYS A 105 6.05 20.08 -17.29
C LYS A 105 6.00 18.56 -17.30
N ARG A 106 7.13 17.94 -16.92
CA ARG A 106 7.20 16.52 -16.56
C ARG A 106 6.38 16.29 -15.30
N VAL A 107 5.57 15.22 -15.28
CA VAL A 107 4.68 14.89 -14.16
C VAL A 107 4.78 13.41 -13.83
N SER A 108 5.16 13.10 -12.59
CA SER A 108 4.94 11.79 -11.97
C SER A 108 3.66 11.87 -11.13
N MET A 109 2.83 10.83 -11.18
CA MET A 109 1.54 10.80 -10.47
C MET A 109 1.31 9.43 -9.85
N GLU A 110 1.01 9.41 -8.55
CA GLU A 110 0.57 8.21 -7.85
C GLU A 110 -0.87 8.39 -7.34
N LEU A 111 -1.80 7.74 -8.06
CA LEU A 111 -3.24 7.93 -7.89
C LEU A 111 -3.88 6.72 -7.20
N GLY A 112 -5.21 6.74 -7.06
CA GLY A 112 -5.96 5.60 -6.51
C GLY A 112 -5.60 4.29 -7.21
N GLY A 113 -5.44 3.22 -6.43
CA GLY A 113 -5.10 1.89 -6.91
C GLY A 113 -6.29 0.95 -6.80
N LEU A 114 -6.71 0.41 -7.94
CA LEU A 114 -8.02 -0.23 -8.05
C LEU A 114 -7.88 -1.71 -8.52
N ALA A 115 -6.74 -2.35 -8.26
CA ALA A 115 -6.41 -3.76 -8.51
C ALA A 115 -7.27 -4.95 -7.88
N PRO A 116 -6.95 -6.26 -8.06
CA PRO A 116 -7.76 -7.44 -7.56
C PRO A 116 -7.06 -8.56 -6.72
N PHE A 117 -7.43 -8.85 -5.46
CA PHE A 117 -6.76 -9.90 -4.65
C PHE A 117 -7.23 -11.32 -5.03
N ILE A 118 -6.36 -12.21 -5.51
CA ILE A 118 -6.76 -13.54 -6.02
C ILE A 118 -6.28 -14.69 -5.12
N VAL A 119 -7.12 -15.69 -4.89
CA VAL A 119 -6.77 -16.96 -4.24
C VAL A 119 -7.22 -18.13 -5.10
N PHE A 120 -6.28 -19.03 -5.41
CA PHE A 120 -6.52 -20.28 -6.14
C PHE A 120 -6.69 -21.47 -5.19
N ASP A 121 -7.35 -22.54 -5.64
CA ASP A 121 -7.58 -23.80 -4.90
C ASP A 121 -6.27 -24.44 -4.40
N SER A 122 -5.14 -24.17 -5.08
CA SER A 122 -3.80 -24.63 -4.68
C SER A 122 -3.15 -23.78 -3.58
N ALA A 123 -3.72 -22.62 -3.23
CA ALA A 123 -3.15 -21.76 -2.21
C ALA A 123 -3.12 -22.47 -0.85
N ASN A 124 -2.10 -22.16 -0.05
CA ASN A 124 -2.25 -22.31 1.39
C ASN A 124 -3.32 -21.27 1.81
N VAL A 125 -4.56 -21.75 1.99
CA VAL A 125 -5.76 -20.91 2.22
C VAL A 125 -5.51 -19.93 3.35
N ASP A 126 -4.90 -20.41 4.43
CA ASP A 126 -4.55 -19.58 5.56
C ASP A 126 -3.47 -18.56 5.17
N GLN A 127 -2.36 -18.93 4.53
CA GLN A 127 -1.40 -17.94 3.99
C GLN A 127 -2.07 -16.92 3.06
N ALA A 128 -3.10 -17.29 2.29
CA ALA A 128 -3.88 -16.35 1.50
C ALA A 128 -4.81 -15.47 2.35
N VAL A 129 -5.32 -15.98 3.47
CA VAL A 129 -6.02 -15.20 4.49
C VAL A 129 -5.06 -14.21 5.15
N ALA A 130 -3.83 -14.62 5.49
CA ALA A 130 -2.73 -13.74 5.88
C ALA A 130 -2.50 -12.67 4.83
N GLY A 131 -2.38 -13.06 3.56
CA GLY A 131 -2.36 -12.15 2.44
C GLY A 131 -3.55 -11.19 2.45
N ALA A 132 -4.76 -11.67 2.67
CA ALA A 132 -6.00 -10.90 2.80
C ALA A 132 -6.07 -10.04 4.07
N LEU A 133 -5.18 -10.30 5.03
CA LEU A 133 -5.30 -9.81 6.38
C LEU A 133 -5.07 -8.29 6.41
N VAL A 134 -3.83 -7.86 6.53
CA VAL A 134 -3.43 -6.44 6.48
C VAL A 134 -3.80 -5.82 5.11
N SER A 135 -4.06 -6.61 4.06
CA SER A 135 -4.12 -6.08 2.69
C SER A 135 -5.33 -5.27 2.33
N LYS A 136 -6.52 -5.75 2.69
CA LYS A 136 -7.76 -5.01 2.48
C LYS A 136 -7.81 -3.72 3.31
N PHE A 137 -6.90 -3.65 4.24
CA PHE A 137 -7.16 -3.29 5.59
C PHE A 137 -5.82 -2.76 6.05
N ARG A 138 -5.35 -1.74 5.31
CA ARG A 138 -4.20 -0.87 5.57
C ARG A 138 -4.66 0.59 5.60
N ASN A 139 -4.25 1.36 6.58
CA ASN A 139 -4.88 2.60 7.06
C ASN A 139 -6.45 2.60 7.08
N ALA A 140 -7.15 1.68 7.76
CA ALA A 140 -8.62 1.51 7.69
C ALA A 140 -9.16 1.20 6.27
N GLY A 141 -8.31 0.69 5.37
CA GLY A 141 -8.59 0.56 3.93
C GLY A 141 -8.24 1.81 3.11
N GLN A 142 -7.74 2.88 3.74
CA GLN A 142 -7.38 4.19 3.18
C GLN A 142 -5.92 4.23 2.71
N THR A 143 -5.51 3.26 1.89
CA THR A 143 -4.22 3.27 1.20
C THR A 143 -4.47 3.07 -0.30
N CYS A 144 -3.71 3.76 -1.17
CA CYS A 144 -3.82 3.56 -2.62
C CYS A 144 -3.59 2.09 -3.02
N VAL A 145 -2.77 1.36 -2.25
CA VAL A 145 -2.71 -0.11 -2.28
C VAL A 145 -3.36 -0.67 -1.00
N CYS A 146 -4.70 -0.71 -1.02
CA CYS A 146 -5.59 -1.47 -0.14
C CYS A 146 -6.62 -2.26 -0.94
N SER A 147 -6.98 -3.47 -0.48
CA SER A 147 -7.93 -4.31 -1.22
C SER A 147 -9.35 -3.72 -1.31
N ASN A 148 -10.10 -4.17 -2.32
CA ASN A 148 -11.54 -3.93 -2.53
C ASN A 148 -12.14 -4.98 -3.52
N ARG A 149 -11.37 -5.93 -4.06
CA ARG A 149 -11.88 -7.18 -4.67
C ARG A 149 -11.13 -8.35 -4.06
N PHE A 150 -11.83 -9.34 -3.51
CA PHE A 150 -11.28 -10.68 -3.25
C PHE A 150 -11.91 -11.67 -4.22
N LEU A 151 -11.10 -12.21 -5.12
CA LEU A 151 -11.47 -13.28 -6.03
C LEU A 151 -11.00 -14.59 -5.40
N VAL A 152 -11.93 -15.48 -5.03
CA VAL A 152 -11.60 -16.71 -4.31
C VAL A 152 -12.25 -17.91 -4.99
N GLN A 153 -11.42 -18.91 -5.29
CA GLN A 153 -11.83 -20.05 -6.12
C GLN A 153 -12.85 -20.95 -5.41
N SER A 154 -13.80 -21.50 -6.17
CA SER A 154 -15.02 -22.12 -5.62
C SER A 154 -14.77 -23.32 -4.70
N GLY A 155 -13.66 -24.06 -4.88
CA GLY A 155 -13.30 -25.23 -4.06
C GLY A 155 -12.81 -24.86 -2.65
N ILE A 156 -12.18 -23.69 -2.50
CA ILE A 156 -11.72 -23.16 -1.21
C ILE A 156 -12.55 -21.99 -0.68
N HIS A 157 -13.44 -21.39 -1.48
CA HIS A 157 -14.14 -20.14 -1.14
C HIS A 157 -14.81 -20.18 0.23
N ASP A 158 -15.60 -21.21 0.51
CA ASP A 158 -16.38 -21.24 1.75
C ASP A 158 -15.46 -21.50 2.96
N ALA A 159 -14.37 -22.26 2.77
CA ALA A 159 -13.32 -22.41 3.76
C ALA A 159 -12.45 -21.15 3.93
N PHE A 160 -12.27 -20.34 2.88
CA PHE A 160 -11.57 -19.06 2.93
C PHE A 160 -12.46 -17.94 3.46
N VAL A 161 -13.78 -17.97 3.26
CA VAL A 161 -14.73 -17.00 3.83
C VAL A 161 -15.08 -17.37 5.26
N ALA A 162 -15.19 -18.66 5.58
CA ALA A 162 -15.15 -19.13 6.96
C ALA A 162 -13.79 -18.84 7.59
N LYS A 163 -12.66 -18.96 6.88
CA LYS A 163 -11.36 -18.36 7.30
C LYS A 163 -11.19 -16.89 6.87
N PHE A 164 -12.30 -16.20 6.60
CA PHE A 164 -12.45 -14.75 6.74
C PHE A 164 -13.52 -14.44 7.84
N ALA A 165 -14.03 -15.49 8.54
CA ALA A 165 -14.94 -15.52 9.70
C ALA A 165 -14.49 -16.34 10.97
N GLU A 166 -13.41 -17.17 10.97
CA GLU A 166 -12.72 -17.80 12.14
C GLU A 166 -11.15 -17.67 12.36
N ALA A 167 -10.35 -17.17 11.42
CA ALA A 167 -8.92 -16.79 11.54
C ALA A 167 -8.62 -15.26 11.62
N MET A 168 -9.28 -14.48 12.52
CA MET A 168 -8.95 -13.07 12.89
C MET A 168 -9.32 -12.64 14.36
N LYS A 169 -10.59 -12.52 14.92
CA LYS A 169 -11.17 -12.57 16.34
C LYS A 169 -10.42 -13.24 17.48
N LYS A 170 -9.21 -13.67 17.24
CA LYS A 170 -8.19 -13.17 18.13
C LYS A 170 -8.32 -11.62 18.26
N ASN A 171 -8.64 -10.88 17.17
CA ASN A 171 -8.46 -9.43 16.93
C ASN A 171 -9.49 -8.83 15.71
N LEU A 172 -9.92 -7.59 15.07
CA LEU A 172 -9.76 -5.98 14.86
C LEU A 172 -11.19 -5.25 14.90
N ARG A 173 -11.43 -4.17 15.72
CA ARG A 173 -12.71 -3.39 16.03
C ARG A 173 -13.02 -2.14 15.20
N VAL A 174 -13.07 -0.93 15.79
CA VAL A 174 -13.23 0.47 15.23
C VAL A 174 -12.90 1.47 16.35
N GLY A 175 -12.37 2.68 16.10
CA GLY A 175 -12.03 3.71 17.10
C GLY A 175 -11.02 4.75 16.59
N ASN A 176 -10.44 5.61 17.43
CA ASN A 176 -9.49 6.71 17.06
C ASN A 176 -7.94 6.50 17.44
N GLY A 177 -6.99 6.34 16.49
CA GLY A 177 -5.49 5.97 16.61
C GLY A 177 -4.73 5.57 17.93
N PHE A 178 -3.48 6.05 18.16
CA PHE A 178 -2.49 5.92 19.29
C PHE A 178 -2.38 4.60 20.03
N GLU A 179 -3.49 4.22 20.66
CA GLU A 179 -3.67 3.75 22.03
C GLU A 179 -3.16 2.24 22.31
N GLU A 180 -3.75 1.22 23.01
CA GLU A 180 -3.21 -0.21 22.98
C GLU A 180 -4.11 -1.44 22.83
N GLY A 181 -3.68 -2.33 21.93
CA GLY A 181 -4.39 -3.53 21.53
C GLY A 181 -5.44 -3.34 20.43
N THR A 182 -5.18 -2.49 19.44
CA THR A 182 -6.11 -2.14 18.37
C THR A 182 -5.42 -1.67 17.14
N THR A 183 -6.26 -1.52 16.15
CA THR A 183 -5.93 -1.46 14.78
C THR A 183 -7.05 -0.89 13.87
N GLN A 184 -8.05 -0.06 14.27
CA GLN A 184 -9.16 0.44 13.37
C GLN A 184 -9.81 1.79 13.58
N GLY A 185 -10.24 2.43 12.49
CA GLY A 185 -11.10 3.62 12.45
C GLY A 185 -10.25 4.85 12.16
N PRO A 186 -10.56 6.04 12.68
CA PRO A 186 -11.58 6.87 12.03
C PRO A 186 -11.27 6.98 10.54
N LEU A 187 -12.30 6.87 9.71
CA LEU A 187 -12.14 7.28 8.32
C LEU A 187 -11.86 8.78 8.29
N ILE A 188 -11.10 9.25 7.31
CA ILE A 188 -10.47 10.58 7.32
C ILE A 188 -11.48 11.73 7.42
N ASN A 189 -12.71 11.50 6.97
CA ASN A 189 -13.86 12.40 7.11
C ASN A 189 -15.18 11.59 7.03
N GLU A 190 -16.29 12.27 7.33
CA GLU A 190 -17.66 11.74 7.24
C GLU A 190 -17.97 11.16 5.85
N ASN A 191 -17.57 11.84 4.77
CA ASN A 191 -17.80 11.43 3.38
C ASN A 191 -17.20 10.03 3.06
N ALA A 192 -16.16 9.59 3.78
CA ALA A 192 -15.61 8.25 3.65
C ALA A 192 -16.48 7.19 4.34
N VAL A 193 -17.18 7.54 5.43
CA VAL A 193 -18.19 6.69 6.09
C VAL A 193 -19.39 6.50 5.16
N GLU A 194 -19.96 7.61 4.66
CA GLU A 194 -21.10 7.62 3.74
C GLU A 194 -20.82 6.77 2.50
N LYS A 195 -19.57 6.80 1.99
CA LYS A 195 -19.16 5.98 0.85
C LYS A 195 -19.15 4.49 1.17
N VAL A 196 -18.68 4.10 2.35
CA VAL A 196 -18.72 2.70 2.80
C VAL A 196 -20.16 2.23 2.98
N GLU A 197 -21.02 3.07 3.57
CA GLU A 197 -22.46 2.80 3.71
C GLU A 197 -23.16 2.65 2.35
N LYS A 198 -22.89 3.54 1.39
CA LYS A 198 -23.37 3.44 0.00
C LYS A 198 -22.94 2.11 -0.64
N HIS A 199 -21.67 1.74 -0.53
CA HIS A 199 -21.13 0.53 -1.14
C HIS A 199 -21.68 -0.75 -0.48
N LEU A 200 -21.90 -0.71 0.83
CA LEU A 200 -22.49 -1.79 1.60
C LEU A 200 -23.98 -1.98 1.27
N SER A 201 -24.75 -0.90 1.31
CA SER A 201 -26.19 -0.90 1.04
C SER A 201 -26.47 -1.39 -0.38
N ASP A 202 -25.71 -0.92 -1.37
CA ASP A 202 -25.78 -1.40 -2.75
C ASP A 202 -25.52 -2.91 -2.86
N ALA A 203 -24.44 -3.41 -2.23
CA ALA A 203 -24.10 -4.82 -2.28
C ALA A 203 -25.16 -5.71 -1.60
N VAL A 204 -25.65 -5.32 -0.41
CA VAL A 204 -26.70 -6.08 0.31
C VAL A 204 -28.03 -6.04 -0.44
N SER A 205 -28.40 -4.91 -1.03
CA SER A 205 -29.62 -4.81 -1.87
C SER A 205 -29.57 -5.70 -3.12
N LYS A 206 -28.36 -6.06 -3.57
CA LYS A 206 -28.09 -6.97 -4.69
C LYS A 206 -27.82 -8.42 -4.25
N GLY A 207 -28.05 -8.75 -2.97
CA GLY A 207 -27.97 -10.11 -2.44
C GLY A 207 -26.63 -10.52 -1.81
N ALA A 208 -25.68 -9.61 -1.60
CA ALA A 208 -24.48 -9.94 -0.83
C ALA A 208 -24.82 -10.13 0.66
N THR A 209 -24.26 -11.19 1.26
CA THR A 209 -24.43 -11.48 2.68
C THR A 209 -23.35 -10.78 3.50
N VAL A 210 -23.74 -10.00 4.50
CA VAL A 210 -22.83 -9.49 5.53
C VAL A 210 -22.42 -10.65 6.43
N VAL A 211 -21.17 -11.10 6.28
CA VAL A 211 -20.62 -12.22 7.07
C VAL A 211 -20.31 -11.78 8.50
N THR A 212 -19.84 -10.53 8.66
CA THR A 212 -19.62 -9.90 9.97
C THR A 212 -19.44 -8.38 9.82
N GLY A 213 -19.97 -7.62 10.79
CA GLY A 213 -19.94 -6.15 10.86
C GLY A 213 -21.09 -5.48 10.07
N GLY A 214 -20.75 -4.47 9.26
CA GLY A 214 -21.70 -3.83 8.34
C GLY A 214 -22.53 -2.67 8.90
N LYS A 215 -22.02 -1.92 9.87
CA LYS A 215 -22.73 -0.77 10.49
C LYS A 215 -21.76 0.36 10.84
N ARG A 216 -22.26 1.58 11.10
CA ARG A 216 -21.50 2.55 11.90
C ARG A 216 -21.27 1.97 13.29
N HIS A 217 -20.07 2.13 13.85
CA HIS A 217 -19.77 1.64 15.19
C HIS A 217 -20.32 2.60 16.25
N GLN A 218 -20.68 2.04 17.39
CA GLN A 218 -21.19 2.68 18.61
C GLN A 218 -20.38 3.87 19.18
N LEU A 219 -19.18 4.19 18.66
CA LEU A 219 -18.48 5.46 19.00
C LEU A 219 -18.93 6.65 18.12
N GLY A 220 -19.79 6.44 17.12
CA GLY A 220 -20.28 7.50 16.23
C GLY A 220 -19.18 8.10 15.35
N ARG A 221 -19.33 9.38 14.96
CA ARG A 221 -18.37 10.12 14.12
C ARG A 221 -17.92 9.27 12.92
N ASN A 222 -16.62 9.26 12.61
CA ASN A 222 -16.07 8.60 11.43
C ASN A 222 -15.78 7.10 11.64
N PHE A 223 -16.40 6.44 12.62
CA PHE A 223 -16.13 5.04 12.98
C PHE A 223 -17.11 4.10 12.28
N PHE A 224 -16.64 3.38 11.26
CA PHE A 224 -17.40 2.33 10.57
C PHE A 224 -16.93 0.92 10.95
N GLU A 225 -17.83 -0.06 11.07
CA GLU A 225 -17.47 -1.44 11.36
C GLU A 225 -16.73 -2.11 10.19
N PRO A 226 -15.60 -2.82 10.44
CA PRO A 226 -15.03 -3.72 9.46
C PRO A 226 -16.12 -4.62 8.91
N THR A 227 -16.13 -4.76 7.59
CA THR A 227 -17.23 -5.45 6.93
C THR A 227 -16.66 -6.48 5.97
N LEU A 228 -17.10 -7.73 6.14
CA LEU A 228 -16.86 -8.80 5.19
C LEU A 228 -18.17 -9.12 4.50
N LEU A 229 -18.17 -9.11 3.18
CA LEU A 229 -19.28 -9.54 2.34
C LEU A 229 -18.92 -10.81 1.58
N SER A 230 -19.87 -11.73 1.51
CA SER A 230 -19.82 -12.94 0.70
C SER A 230 -20.95 -12.93 -0.34
N GLY A 231 -20.76 -13.63 -1.45
CA GLY A 231 -21.70 -13.59 -2.57
C GLY A 231 -21.69 -12.27 -3.33
N VAL A 232 -20.57 -11.54 -3.34
CA VAL A 232 -20.45 -10.29 -4.10
C VAL A 232 -20.28 -10.58 -5.59
N THR A 233 -20.92 -9.76 -6.43
CA THR A 233 -20.82 -9.81 -7.89
C THR A 233 -20.09 -8.59 -8.46
N GLN A 234 -19.77 -8.62 -9.75
CA GLN A 234 -19.10 -7.52 -10.46
C GLN A 234 -20.00 -6.29 -10.67
N ASP A 235 -21.31 -6.40 -10.42
CA ASP A 235 -22.29 -5.31 -10.59
C ASP A 235 -22.55 -4.52 -9.31
N MET A 236 -21.97 -4.94 -8.19
CA MET A 236 -22.02 -4.22 -6.91
C MET A 236 -20.98 -3.09 -6.89
N LEU A 237 -21.32 -1.95 -6.28
CA LEU A 237 -20.47 -0.75 -6.29
C LEU A 237 -19.11 -0.98 -5.63
N CYS A 238 -19.03 -1.84 -4.59
CA CYS A 238 -17.77 -2.20 -3.96
C CYS A 238 -16.77 -2.89 -4.91
N SER A 239 -17.27 -3.55 -5.97
CA SER A 239 -16.47 -4.14 -7.04
C SER A 239 -16.03 -3.13 -8.10
N ARG A 240 -16.63 -1.92 -8.14
CA ARG A 240 -16.58 -0.92 -9.24
C ARG A 240 -16.14 0.49 -8.86
N GLU A 241 -16.17 0.86 -7.57
CA GLU A 241 -15.74 2.14 -7.03
C GLU A 241 -14.81 1.94 -5.81
N GLU A 242 -13.77 2.76 -5.66
CA GLU A 242 -12.84 2.65 -4.52
C GLU A 242 -13.55 2.98 -3.22
N THR A 243 -13.80 1.99 -2.37
CA THR A 243 -14.38 2.23 -1.05
C THR A 243 -13.46 3.07 -0.17
N PHE A 244 -12.14 2.97 -0.39
CA PHE A 244 -11.08 3.68 0.36
C PHE A 244 -11.36 3.63 1.88
N GLY A 245 -11.62 2.41 2.36
CA GLY A 245 -12.35 2.18 3.59
C GLY A 245 -12.64 0.69 3.86
N PRO A 246 -13.31 0.36 4.96
CA PRO A 246 -13.28 -0.95 5.64
C PRO A 246 -14.15 -2.10 5.08
N LEU A 247 -14.29 -2.19 3.76
CA LEU A 247 -15.18 -3.16 3.11
C LEU A 247 -14.43 -4.24 2.32
N ALA A 248 -14.45 -5.49 2.80
CA ALA A 248 -13.94 -6.68 2.12
C ALA A 248 -15.07 -7.40 1.34
N PRO A 249 -15.25 -7.14 0.03
CA PRO A 249 -16.12 -7.97 -0.79
C PRO A 249 -15.40 -9.22 -1.30
N VAL A 250 -16.01 -10.40 -1.09
CA VAL A 250 -15.54 -11.67 -1.64
C VAL A 250 -16.46 -12.13 -2.76
N ILE A 251 -15.83 -12.37 -3.92
CA ILE A 251 -16.39 -12.84 -5.17
C ILE A 251 -15.94 -14.31 -5.34
N LYS A 252 -16.90 -15.23 -5.41
CA LYS A 252 -16.67 -16.63 -5.73
C LYS A 252 -16.50 -16.76 -7.25
N TYR A 253 -15.43 -17.43 -7.70
CA TYR A 253 -15.20 -17.74 -9.12
C TYR A 253 -14.86 -19.21 -9.31
N GLY A 254 -14.88 -19.72 -10.53
CA GLY A 254 -14.76 -21.13 -10.84
C GLY A 254 -16.11 -21.87 -10.79
N PRO A 255 -16.14 -23.15 -11.19
CA PRO A 255 -17.39 -23.87 -11.43
C PRO A 255 -18.24 -23.98 -10.16
N ALA A 256 -19.51 -23.60 -10.28
CA ALA A 256 -20.52 -23.82 -9.26
C ALA A 256 -21.00 -25.28 -9.24
N GLY A 257 -21.40 -25.76 -8.06
CA GLY A 257 -22.32 -26.89 -7.97
C GLY A 257 -23.67 -26.52 -8.62
N ARG A 258 -24.37 -27.51 -9.18
CA ARG A 258 -25.65 -27.26 -9.87
C ARG A 258 -26.73 -26.83 -8.88
N GLU A 259 -27.08 -25.54 -8.87
CA GLU A 259 -28.46 -25.07 -8.67
C GLU A 259 -28.63 -23.60 -9.09
N ALA A 260 -29.88 -23.13 -9.19
CA ALA A 260 -30.26 -21.74 -9.50
C ALA A 260 -29.75 -21.13 -10.84
N ALA A 261 -30.04 -21.77 -11.98
CA ALA A 261 -29.92 -21.17 -13.32
C ALA A 261 -31.16 -21.43 -14.19
N GLY A 262 -32.32 -20.90 -13.78
CA GLY A 262 -33.58 -21.05 -14.51
C GLY A 262 -33.77 -20.00 -15.62
N LYS A 263 -33.71 -20.45 -16.88
CA LYS A 263 -34.15 -19.73 -18.10
C LYS A 263 -33.49 -18.36 -18.40
N ALA A 264 -32.48 -18.39 -19.26
CA ALA A 264 -32.19 -17.29 -20.20
C ALA A 264 -31.90 -17.87 -21.60
N GLY A 265 -32.26 -17.15 -22.66
CA GLY A 265 -32.19 -17.65 -24.04
C GLY A 265 -30.81 -17.54 -24.71
N HIS A 266 -30.66 -18.19 -25.86
CA HIS A 266 -29.49 -17.99 -26.73
C HIS A 266 -29.42 -16.57 -27.30
N GLY A 267 -28.21 -16.05 -27.44
CA GLY A 267 -27.94 -14.75 -28.08
C GLY A 267 -26.44 -14.51 -28.23
N MET A 268 -25.81 -15.13 -29.22
CA MET A 268 -24.44 -14.78 -29.61
C MET A 268 -24.43 -13.49 -30.45
N THR A 269 -23.74 -12.47 -29.97
CA THR A 269 -23.25 -11.36 -30.81
C THR A 269 -21.80 -11.03 -30.43
N GLN A 270 -20.95 -10.85 -31.43
CA GLN A 270 -19.62 -10.25 -31.25
C GLN A 270 -19.76 -8.72 -31.16
N GLY A 271 -18.93 -8.04 -30.37
CA GLY A 271 -19.06 -6.58 -30.22
C GLY A 271 -18.04 -5.89 -29.30
N ASP A 272 -16.82 -5.71 -29.82
CA ASP A 272 -15.83 -4.65 -29.49
C ASP A 272 -15.40 -4.37 -28.01
N GLY A 273 -14.30 -3.61 -27.83
CA GLY A 273 -13.51 -3.59 -26.58
C GLY A 273 -13.71 -2.42 -25.60
N GLY A 274 -13.56 -2.71 -24.29
CA GLY A 274 -13.37 -1.70 -23.21
C GLY A 274 -13.37 -2.28 -21.78
N ARG A 275 -12.46 -1.85 -20.88
CA ARG A 275 -12.21 -2.44 -19.52
C ARG A 275 -12.28 -1.41 -18.34
N ARG A 276 -12.89 -1.74 -17.16
CA ARG A 276 -13.01 -0.86 -15.93
C ARG A 276 -13.10 -1.64 -14.55
N ASN A 277 -12.75 -1.05 -13.36
CA ASN A 277 -12.03 -1.63 -12.12
C ASN A 277 -12.79 -2.14 -10.81
N VAL A 278 -12.30 -2.61 -9.58
CA VAL A 278 -11.56 -2.03 -8.32
C VAL A 278 -11.04 -3.04 -7.15
N SER A 279 -10.10 -3.07 -6.09
CA SER A 279 -8.74 -2.61 -5.49
C SER A 279 -7.88 -3.74 -4.74
N ARG A 280 -6.57 -3.53 -4.34
CA ARG A 280 -5.58 -4.47 -3.62
C ARG A 280 -4.55 -3.85 -2.61
N GLY A 281 -4.12 -4.50 -1.48
CA GLY A 281 -3.01 -4.07 -0.54
C GLY A 281 -2.12 -5.15 0.18
N SER A 282 -1.33 -4.85 1.25
CA SER A 282 -0.28 -5.77 1.80
C SER A 282 -0.52 -6.52 3.13
N SER A 283 0.21 -7.61 3.46
CA SER A 283 0.22 -8.35 4.77
C SER A 283 1.36 -9.35 5.01
N GLY A 284 1.72 -9.61 6.28
CA GLY A 284 2.71 -10.65 6.67
C GLY A 284 2.12 -12.00 7.12
N ILE A 285 2.84 -13.10 6.81
CA ILE A 285 2.44 -14.51 6.98
C ILE A 285 3.53 -15.32 7.70
N VAL A 286 3.17 -16.31 8.53
CA VAL A 286 4.12 -17.28 9.10
C VAL A 286 3.57 -18.72 9.07
N CYS A 287 4.18 -19.60 8.28
CA CYS A 287 3.82 -21.03 8.14
C CYS A 287 4.64 -21.93 9.09
N ASP A 288 4.21 -23.20 9.31
CA ASP A 288 4.85 -24.12 10.27
C ASP A 288 6.33 -24.43 9.97
N SER A 289 6.80 -24.23 8.73
CA SER A 289 8.21 -24.40 8.34
C SER A 289 9.06 -23.12 8.46
N ALA A 290 8.48 -22.01 8.90
CA ALA A 290 9.19 -20.74 9.03
C ALA A 290 10.11 -20.72 10.26
N ASN A 291 11.28 -20.09 10.12
CA ASN A 291 12.14 -19.78 11.26
C ASN A 291 11.43 -18.74 12.16
N VAL A 292 11.00 -19.16 13.35
CA VAL A 292 10.21 -18.34 14.28
C VAL A 292 10.94 -17.07 14.69
N ASP A 293 12.26 -17.09 14.88
CA ASP A 293 13.04 -15.91 15.28
C ASP A 293 13.11 -14.87 14.15
N GLN A 294 13.30 -15.31 12.91
CA GLN A 294 13.25 -14.42 11.73
C GLN A 294 11.83 -13.89 11.49
N ALA A 295 10.80 -14.73 11.67
CA ALA A 295 9.41 -14.32 11.56
C ALA A 295 9.02 -13.28 12.61
N VAL A 296 9.49 -13.43 13.86
CA VAL A 296 9.28 -12.45 14.94
C VAL A 296 10.01 -11.14 14.66
N ALA A 297 11.26 -11.18 14.15
CA ALA A 297 11.98 -9.98 13.76
C ALA A 297 11.27 -9.21 12.62
N GLY A 298 10.82 -9.92 11.59
CA GLY A 298 10.02 -9.35 10.50
C GLY A 298 8.66 -8.81 10.97
N ALA A 299 8.00 -9.50 11.91
CA ALA A 299 6.75 -9.04 12.50
C ALA A 299 6.94 -7.75 13.32
N LEU A 300 8.01 -7.67 14.12
CA LEU A 300 8.30 -6.49 14.95
C LEU A 300 8.59 -5.25 14.08
N VAL A 301 9.46 -5.37 13.08
CA VAL A 301 9.78 -4.26 12.16
C VAL A 301 8.56 -3.87 11.33
N SER A 302 7.87 -4.84 10.71
CA SER A 302 6.71 -4.53 9.85
C SER A 302 5.56 -3.91 10.64
N LYS A 303 5.36 -4.29 11.91
CA LYS A 303 4.27 -3.75 12.72
C LYS A 303 4.57 -2.39 13.31
N PHE A 304 5.68 -2.25 14.00
CA PHE A 304 5.89 -1.14 14.94
C PHE A 304 6.65 0.04 14.33
N ARG A 305 7.14 -0.05 13.08
CA ARG A 305 7.71 1.11 12.38
C ARG A 305 6.71 2.28 12.33
N ASN A 306 7.17 3.49 12.67
CA ASN A 306 6.34 4.68 12.83
C ASN A 306 5.16 4.51 13.82
N ALA A 307 5.35 3.73 14.89
CA ALA A 307 4.29 3.27 15.80
C ALA A 307 3.09 2.62 15.06
N GLY A 308 3.35 1.94 13.94
CA GLY A 308 2.32 1.34 13.09
C GLY A 308 1.52 2.32 12.23
N GLN A 309 1.95 3.58 12.09
CA GLN A 309 1.36 4.63 11.24
C GLN A 309 2.03 4.77 9.88
N THR A 310 2.60 3.70 9.33
CA THR A 310 2.90 3.73 7.89
C THR A 310 1.74 3.08 7.19
N CYS A 311 1.32 3.62 6.05
CA CYS A 311 0.38 2.95 5.14
C CYS A 311 0.92 1.63 4.54
N VAL A 312 2.07 1.13 5.04
CA VAL A 312 2.64 -0.18 4.71
C VAL A 312 2.97 -1.04 5.93
N CYS A 313 2.49 -0.65 7.12
CA CYS A 313 2.71 -1.45 8.32
C CYS A 313 1.89 -2.75 8.29
N SER A 314 2.43 -3.78 8.93
CA SER A 314 1.64 -4.92 9.37
C SER A 314 0.55 -4.45 10.33
N ASN A 315 -0.45 -5.29 10.47
CA ASN A 315 -1.74 -4.92 11.03
C ASN A 315 -2.39 -6.12 11.72
N ARG A 316 -2.17 -7.33 11.21
CA ARG A 316 -2.65 -8.60 11.72
C ARG A 316 -1.77 -9.72 11.18
N PHE A 317 -1.29 -10.58 12.07
CA PHE A 317 -0.36 -11.66 11.78
C PHE A 317 -1.08 -13.00 11.81
N LEU A 318 -0.94 -13.76 10.73
CA LEU A 318 -1.26 -15.17 10.71
C LEU A 318 -0.02 -15.98 11.07
N VAL A 319 -0.20 -16.93 11.99
CA VAL A 319 0.81 -17.90 12.36
C VAL A 319 0.18 -19.30 12.45
N GLN A 320 0.80 -20.25 11.77
CA GLN A 320 0.26 -21.60 11.63
C GLN A 320 0.25 -22.36 12.96
N SER A 321 -0.70 -23.29 13.12
CA SER A 321 -1.11 -23.82 14.41
C SER A 321 -0.03 -24.61 15.16
N GLY A 322 0.96 -25.16 14.45
CA GLY A 322 2.08 -25.89 15.07
C GLY A 322 3.11 -24.97 15.73
N ILE A 323 3.30 -23.75 15.22
CA ILE A 323 4.30 -22.79 15.72
C ILE A 323 3.73 -21.57 16.46
N HIS A 324 2.41 -21.35 16.40
CA HIS A 324 1.72 -20.16 16.93
C HIS A 324 2.11 -19.79 18.36
N ASP A 325 2.08 -20.73 19.30
CA ASP A 325 2.25 -20.39 20.72
C ASP A 325 3.73 -20.03 21.03
N ALA A 326 4.67 -20.67 20.34
CA ALA A 326 6.09 -20.35 20.40
C ALA A 326 6.41 -18.98 19.75
N PHE A 327 5.76 -18.66 18.62
CA PHE A 327 5.84 -17.34 18.01
C PHE A 327 5.29 -16.26 18.92
N VAL A 328 4.11 -16.47 19.51
CA VAL A 328 3.48 -15.51 20.44
C VAL A 328 4.38 -15.25 21.66
N ALA A 329 4.98 -16.28 22.25
CA ALA A 329 5.91 -16.13 23.36
C ALA A 329 7.16 -15.31 22.95
N LYS A 330 7.84 -15.69 21.87
CA LYS A 330 9.02 -14.99 21.37
C LYS A 330 8.72 -13.55 20.93
N PHE A 331 7.55 -13.28 20.35
CA PHE A 331 7.16 -11.94 19.94
C PHE A 331 6.91 -11.04 21.15
N ALA A 332 6.27 -11.53 22.22
CA ALA A 332 6.07 -10.76 23.44
C ALA A 332 7.40 -10.36 24.10
N GLU A 333 8.37 -11.28 24.10
CA GLU A 333 9.72 -11.03 24.62
C GLU A 333 10.50 -10.04 23.74
N ALA A 334 10.48 -10.24 22.41
CA ALA A 334 11.10 -9.32 21.46
C ALA A 334 10.51 -7.90 21.53
N MET A 335 9.21 -7.77 21.77
CA MET A 335 8.57 -6.48 21.97
C MET A 335 9.04 -5.80 23.26
N LYS A 336 9.00 -6.49 24.41
CA LYS A 336 9.49 -5.96 25.69
C LYS A 336 10.98 -5.57 25.66
N LYS A 337 11.78 -6.24 24.84
CA LYS A 337 13.22 -5.99 24.69
C LYS A 337 13.56 -4.81 23.77
N ASN A 338 12.81 -4.62 22.67
CA ASN A 338 13.21 -3.71 21.58
C ASN A 338 12.28 -2.50 21.40
N LEU A 339 11.09 -2.48 22.02
CA LEU A 339 10.12 -1.40 21.88
C LEU A 339 10.08 -0.55 23.16
N ARG A 340 10.36 0.74 23.01
CA ARG A 340 10.39 1.71 24.11
C ARG A 340 9.62 2.96 23.72
N VAL A 341 8.61 3.31 24.51
CA VAL A 341 7.78 4.50 24.29
C VAL A 341 8.43 5.69 24.98
N GLY A 342 8.54 6.79 24.25
CA GLY A 342 9.18 8.01 24.72
C GLY A 342 8.97 9.14 23.72
N ASN A 343 9.39 10.34 24.09
CA ASN A 343 9.39 11.46 23.15
C ASN A 343 10.40 11.19 22.01
N GLY A 344 10.14 11.73 20.82
CA GLY A 344 11.00 11.55 19.65
C GLY A 344 12.42 12.13 19.78
N PHE A 345 12.66 12.89 20.86
CA PHE A 345 13.95 13.49 21.22
C PHE A 345 14.67 12.74 22.37
N GLU A 346 14.09 11.65 22.90
CA GLU A 346 14.64 10.88 24.03
C GLU A 346 15.43 9.67 23.54
N GLU A 347 16.64 9.47 24.06
CA GLU A 347 17.57 8.44 23.56
C GLU A 347 17.07 7.01 23.85
N GLY A 348 17.07 6.18 22.80
CA GLY A 348 16.54 4.81 22.87
C GLY A 348 15.01 4.71 22.83
N THR A 349 14.28 5.81 22.60
CA THR A 349 12.89 5.76 22.14
C THR A 349 12.81 5.05 20.79
N THR A 350 11.94 4.06 20.66
CA THR A 350 11.64 3.39 19.38
C THR A 350 10.18 3.46 18.98
N GLN A 351 9.28 3.88 19.89
CA GLN A 351 7.87 4.16 19.63
C GLN A 351 7.54 5.61 20.03
N GLY A 352 7.42 6.47 19.02
CA GLY A 352 7.02 7.86 19.21
C GLY A 352 5.49 8.05 19.32
N PRO A 353 5.01 9.29 19.34
CA PRO A 353 3.58 9.57 19.35
C PRO A 353 2.96 9.30 17.98
N LEU A 354 1.64 9.16 17.99
CA LEU A 354 0.83 9.08 16.78
C LEU A 354 0.22 10.46 16.41
N ILE A 355 -0.72 10.51 15.46
CA ILE A 355 -0.88 11.74 14.65
C ILE A 355 -1.79 12.86 15.22
N ASN A 356 -2.82 12.61 16.03
CA ASN A 356 -3.76 13.63 16.58
C ASN A 356 -4.64 13.06 17.71
N GLU A 357 -5.51 13.81 18.43
CA GLU A 357 -6.39 13.22 19.48
C GLU A 357 -7.56 12.38 18.91
N ASN A 358 -7.83 12.46 17.59
CA ASN A 358 -8.48 11.36 16.85
C ASN A 358 -7.56 10.12 16.71
N ALA A 359 -6.55 10.10 17.59
CA ALA A 359 -5.72 9.00 17.99
C ALA A 359 -5.81 8.49 19.47
N VAL A 360 -6.51 9.02 20.50
CA VAL A 360 -6.67 8.29 21.81
C VAL A 360 -8.03 7.59 22.07
N GLU A 361 -8.60 6.84 21.11
CA GLU A 361 -9.83 6.01 21.28
C GLU A 361 -9.98 4.78 20.34
N LYS A 362 -8.91 4.38 19.62
CA LYS A 362 -8.74 3.19 18.77
C LYS A 362 -8.02 2.28 19.73
N VAL A 363 -6.72 2.48 19.87
CA VAL A 363 -5.74 1.61 20.52
C VAL A 363 -6.32 0.64 21.61
N GLU A 364 -7.02 1.12 22.65
CA GLU A 364 -7.65 0.34 23.75
C GLU A 364 -9.04 -0.22 23.40
N LYS A 365 -9.78 0.45 22.51
CA LYS A 365 -11.17 0.14 22.16
C LYS A 365 -11.34 -1.06 21.22
N HIS A 366 -10.28 -1.75 20.79
CA HIS A 366 -10.35 -3.15 20.32
C HIS A 366 -9.82 -4.17 21.32
N LEU A 367 -8.78 -3.85 22.09
CA LEU A 367 -8.17 -4.77 23.07
C LEU A 367 -9.27 -5.41 23.89
N SER A 368 -10.15 -4.55 24.41
CA SER A 368 -11.24 -4.95 25.29
C SER A 368 -12.29 -5.82 24.60
N ASP A 369 -12.56 -5.67 23.30
CA ASP A 369 -13.54 -6.52 22.59
C ASP A 369 -12.96 -7.88 22.18
N ALA A 370 -11.66 -7.90 21.93
CA ALA A 370 -10.89 -9.14 21.85
C ALA A 370 -10.96 -9.88 23.18
N VAL A 371 -10.55 -9.23 24.25
CA VAL A 371 -10.41 -9.84 25.57
C VAL A 371 -11.78 -10.29 26.09
N SER A 372 -12.80 -9.44 26.01
CA SER A 372 -14.16 -9.76 26.49
C SER A 372 -14.85 -10.91 25.73
N LYS A 373 -14.36 -11.29 24.55
CA LYS A 373 -14.87 -12.43 23.79
C LYS A 373 -13.82 -13.54 23.59
N GLY A 374 -12.72 -13.52 24.37
CA GLY A 374 -11.81 -14.67 24.55
C GLY A 374 -10.34 -14.50 24.12
N ALA A 375 -9.88 -13.30 23.76
CA ALA A 375 -8.46 -13.05 23.49
C ALA A 375 -7.65 -12.88 24.78
N THR A 376 -6.37 -13.22 24.73
CA THR A 376 -5.41 -13.02 25.82
C THR A 376 -4.44 -11.91 25.43
N VAL A 377 -4.35 -10.87 26.26
CA VAL A 377 -3.28 -9.85 26.18
C VAL A 377 -1.98 -10.51 26.62
N VAL A 378 -0.93 -10.44 25.79
CA VAL A 378 0.35 -11.13 26.04
C VAL A 378 1.43 -10.15 26.49
N THR A 379 1.35 -8.90 26.02
CA THR A 379 2.05 -7.73 26.58
C THR A 379 1.25 -6.47 26.25
N GLY A 380 1.38 -5.42 27.06
CA GLY A 380 0.65 -4.16 26.88
C GLY A 380 -0.78 -4.17 27.45
N GLY A 381 -1.60 -3.24 26.95
CA GLY A 381 -3.03 -3.06 27.15
C GLY A 381 -3.53 -1.71 27.69
N LYS A 382 -2.71 -0.65 27.82
CA LYS A 382 -3.05 0.55 28.66
C LYS A 382 -2.27 1.85 28.40
N ARG A 383 -2.91 3.04 28.50
CA ARG A 383 -2.29 4.37 28.19
C ARG A 383 -0.89 4.54 28.77
N HIS A 384 0.08 4.84 27.90
CA HIS A 384 1.44 5.10 28.36
C HIS A 384 1.50 6.39 29.17
N GLN A 385 2.30 6.37 30.23
CA GLN A 385 2.24 7.35 31.32
C GLN A 385 2.63 8.78 30.91
N LEU A 386 3.23 8.95 29.73
CA LEU A 386 3.55 10.25 29.13
C LEU A 386 2.30 11.07 28.72
N GLY A 387 1.15 10.41 28.57
CA GLY A 387 -0.13 11.08 28.33
C GLY A 387 -0.23 11.78 26.97
N ARG A 388 -1.36 12.47 26.74
CA ARG A 388 -1.82 12.88 25.41
C ARG A 388 -1.77 11.69 24.44
N ASN A 389 -0.68 11.63 23.69
CA ASN A 389 -0.52 11.15 22.34
C ASN A 389 0.41 9.93 22.28
N PHE A 390 0.48 9.17 23.38
CA PHE A 390 1.57 8.22 23.62
C PHE A 390 1.07 6.89 24.12
N PHE A 391 1.72 5.83 23.63
CA PHE A 391 1.23 4.50 23.93
C PHE A 391 2.25 3.36 23.80
N GLU A 392 2.19 2.44 24.79
CA GLU A 392 2.80 1.11 24.83
C GLU A 392 2.48 0.27 23.56
N PRO A 393 3.24 -0.81 23.26
CA PRO A 393 2.97 -1.68 22.12
C PRO A 393 2.46 -3.07 22.53
N THR A 394 1.24 -3.43 22.12
CA THR A 394 0.56 -4.67 22.55
C THR A 394 0.83 -5.86 21.63
N LEU A 395 0.85 -7.07 22.22
CA LEU A 395 0.67 -8.35 21.55
C LEU A 395 -0.60 -9.07 22.04
N LEU A 396 -1.39 -9.66 21.12
CA LEU A 396 -2.60 -10.43 21.42
C LEU A 396 -2.65 -11.80 20.72
N SER A 397 -3.36 -12.76 21.33
CA SER A 397 -3.44 -14.18 20.96
C SER A 397 -4.79 -14.79 21.41
N GLY A 398 -5.29 -15.88 20.79
CA GLY A 398 -6.51 -16.59 21.27
C GLY A 398 -7.48 -17.11 20.18
N VAL A 399 -8.78 -16.76 20.29
CA VAL A 399 -9.97 -17.43 19.69
C VAL A 399 -10.16 -17.40 18.14
N THR A 400 -11.07 -16.61 17.49
CA THR A 400 -11.48 -16.83 16.05
C THR A 400 -11.46 -15.66 14.99
N GLN A 401 -12.49 -15.16 14.22
CA GLN A 401 -12.43 -14.02 13.18
C GLN A 401 -13.48 -12.87 13.21
N ASP A 402 -14.75 -13.21 13.31
CA ASP A 402 -15.96 -12.39 13.43
C ASP A 402 -15.94 -11.22 14.44
N MET A 403 -15.14 -11.30 15.50
CA MET A 403 -14.87 -10.21 16.46
C MET A 403 -13.46 -9.59 16.31
N LEU A 404 -12.98 -8.86 17.32
CA LEU A 404 -12.30 -7.59 17.18
C LEU A 404 -10.93 -7.55 17.95
N CYS A 405 -9.98 -6.65 17.59
CA CYS A 405 -8.44 -6.56 17.50
C CYS A 405 -7.40 -6.76 16.21
N SER A 406 -7.24 -7.43 14.97
CA SER A 406 -7.63 -8.42 13.76
C SER A 406 -8.70 -8.34 12.52
N ARG A 407 -9.65 -7.40 12.24
CA ARG A 407 -10.38 -7.04 10.96
C ARG A 407 -9.84 -5.89 9.97
N GLU A 408 -10.14 -4.55 10.04
CA GLU A 408 -9.61 -3.38 9.15
C GLU A 408 -8.11 -2.77 9.22
N GLU A 409 -7.70 -1.47 9.30
CA GLU A 409 -6.32 -1.03 9.81
C GLU A 409 -6.17 0.23 10.71
N THR A 410 -4.92 0.44 11.15
CA THR A 410 -4.38 0.51 12.48
C THR A 410 -3.81 1.84 12.83
N PHE A 411 -2.94 2.42 12.01
CA PHE A 411 -2.22 3.63 12.36
C PHE A 411 -1.86 3.69 13.87
N GLY A 412 -1.09 2.69 14.36
CA GLY A 412 -1.19 2.19 15.75
C GLY A 412 -0.29 1.00 16.17
N PRO A 413 0.07 0.88 17.46
CA PRO A 413 1.00 -0.13 17.98
C PRO A 413 0.32 -1.36 18.60
N LEU A 414 -0.45 -2.14 17.82
CA LEU A 414 -0.77 -3.54 18.17
C LEU A 414 -0.25 -4.50 17.11
N ALA A 415 0.50 -5.53 17.53
CA ALA A 415 0.66 -6.80 16.85
C ALA A 415 -0.43 -7.82 17.25
N PRO A 416 -1.39 -8.16 16.39
CA PRO A 416 -2.40 -9.16 16.70
C PRO A 416 -2.09 -10.49 16.02
N VAL A 417 -2.00 -11.58 16.78
CA VAL A 417 -1.62 -12.90 16.26
C VAL A 417 -2.83 -13.82 16.16
N ILE A 418 -2.82 -14.68 15.15
CA ILE A 418 -3.88 -15.62 14.81
C ILE A 418 -3.30 -17.00 14.57
N LYS A 419 -3.84 -18.00 15.29
CA LYS A 419 -3.67 -19.42 15.01
C LYS A 419 -4.47 -19.85 13.77
N TYR A 420 -3.80 -20.50 12.82
CA TYR A 420 -4.37 -20.93 11.53
C TYR A 420 -3.99 -22.37 11.15
N GLY A 421 -4.69 -22.96 10.18
CA GLY A 421 -4.40 -24.31 9.67
C GLY A 421 -5.13 -25.42 10.44
N PRO A 422 -5.15 -26.66 9.89
CA PRO A 422 -5.89 -27.78 10.48
C PRO A 422 -5.13 -28.44 11.64
N ALA A 423 -5.88 -28.89 12.64
CA ALA A 423 -5.34 -29.67 13.77
C ALA A 423 -5.05 -31.13 13.39
N GLY A 424 -4.01 -31.33 12.56
CA GLY A 424 -3.26 -32.57 12.40
C GLY A 424 -3.90 -33.74 11.62
N ARG A 425 -3.25 -34.14 10.51
CA ARG A 425 -2.99 -35.56 10.22
C ARG A 425 -1.81 -35.75 9.27
N GLU A 426 -1.28 -36.96 9.23
CA GLU A 426 0.07 -37.28 8.74
C GLU A 426 0.12 -37.96 7.36
N ALA A 427 1.29 -37.82 6.72
CA ALA A 427 2.01 -38.82 5.92
C ALA A 427 1.25 -39.78 4.97
N ALA A 428 1.20 -39.41 3.70
CA ALA A 428 1.43 -40.28 2.53
C ALA A 428 1.88 -39.38 1.35
N GLY A 429 2.60 -39.81 0.32
CA GLY A 429 3.17 -41.11 -0.07
C GLY A 429 3.80 -40.95 -1.47
N LYS A 430 4.83 -41.72 -1.85
CA LYS A 430 5.55 -41.52 -3.13
C LYS A 430 4.92 -42.28 -4.31
N ALA A 431 5.27 -41.81 -5.52
CA ALA A 431 5.01 -42.41 -6.86
C ALA A 431 3.56 -42.32 -7.39
N GLY A 432 3.32 -42.31 -8.71
CA GLY A 432 4.26 -42.16 -9.84
C GLY A 432 3.77 -42.77 -11.16
N HIS A 433 4.32 -42.30 -12.29
CA HIS A 433 4.08 -42.76 -13.68
C HIS A 433 2.67 -42.58 -14.28
N GLY A 434 2.61 -42.59 -15.62
CA GLY A 434 1.38 -42.84 -16.40
C GLY A 434 0.90 -41.71 -17.30
N MET A 435 1.41 -41.61 -18.54
CA MET A 435 0.71 -40.90 -19.63
C MET A 435 -0.29 -41.85 -20.29
N THR A 436 -1.55 -41.41 -20.41
CA THR A 436 -2.44 -41.73 -21.55
C THR A 436 -3.38 -40.56 -21.76
N GLN A 437 -3.69 -40.23 -23.03
CA GLN A 437 -4.65 -39.18 -23.36
C GLN A 437 -6.08 -39.62 -22.99
N GLY A 438 -6.84 -38.70 -22.40
CA GLY A 438 -8.28 -38.79 -22.16
C GLY A 438 -8.83 -37.40 -21.93
N ASP A 439 -10.06 -37.14 -22.38
CA ASP A 439 -10.72 -35.84 -22.19
C ASP A 439 -10.95 -35.57 -20.69
N GLY A 440 -10.31 -34.52 -20.17
CA GLY A 440 -10.17 -34.23 -18.75
C GLY A 440 -10.15 -32.72 -18.49
N GLY A 441 -11.24 -32.04 -18.84
CA GLY A 441 -11.29 -30.59 -18.98
C GLY A 441 -11.17 -29.74 -17.69
N ARG A 442 -11.09 -28.43 -17.93
CA ARG A 442 -11.28 -27.32 -16.97
C ARG A 442 -10.19 -27.02 -15.94
N ARG A 443 -8.91 -27.01 -16.36
CA ARG A 443 -7.82 -26.34 -15.62
C ARG A 443 -7.59 -24.87 -16.07
N PHE A 444 -7.81 -24.56 -17.34
CA PHE A 444 -7.62 -23.21 -17.92
C PHE A 444 -8.76 -22.25 -17.55
N ASP A 445 -10.01 -22.71 -17.68
CA ASP A 445 -11.27 -21.97 -17.52
C ASP A 445 -11.33 -21.07 -16.27
N ARG A 446 -10.63 -21.47 -15.20
CA ARG A 446 -10.68 -20.82 -13.89
C ARG A 446 -9.54 -19.83 -13.65
N GLU A 447 -8.39 -20.01 -14.30
CA GLU A 447 -7.26 -19.08 -14.20
C GLU A 447 -7.52 -17.84 -15.05
N GLU A 448 -8.00 -18.07 -16.27
CA GLU A 448 -8.40 -17.03 -17.22
C GLU A 448 -9.59 -16.22 -16.71
N GLU A 449 -10.59 -16.86 -16.07
CA GLU A 449 -11.69 -16.17 -15.39
C GLU A 449 -11.18 -15.23 -14.28
N ALA A 450 -10.32 -15.73 -13.38
CA ALA A 450 -9.76 -14.93 -12.30
C ALA A 450 -8.96 -13.73 -12.84
N VAL A 451 -8.14 -13.95 -13.87
CA VAL A 451 -7.35 -12.91 -14.56
C VAL A 451 -8.23 -11.93 -15.34
N ALA A 452 -9.33 -12.38 -15.95
CA ALA A 452 -10.27 -11.51 -16.68
C ALA A 452 -11.08 -10.62 -15.73
N ILE A 453 -11.64 -11.17 -14.65
CA ILE A 453 -12.31 -10.40 -13.59
C ILE A 453 -11.31 -9.43 -12.96
N ALA A 454 -10.06 -9.87 -12.78
CA ALA A 454 -8.97 -9.05 -12.30
C ALA A 454 -8.61 -7.88 -13.23
N ASN A 455 -8.57 -8.11 -14.55
CA ASN A 455 -8.14 -7.14 -15.56
C ASN A 455 -9.28 -6.33 -16.20
N ALA A 456 -10.53 -6.61 -15.87
CA ALA A 456 -11.60 -5.62 -15.94
C ALA A 456 -11.22 -4.45 -15.01
N THR A 457 -10.46 -3.48 -15.54
CA THR A 457 -9.57 -2.61 -14.74
C THR A 457 -9.10 -1.34 -15.48
N GLU A 458 -9.54 -0.14 -15.04
CA GLU A 458 -9.06 1.19 -15.52
C GLU A 458 -7.78 1.69 -14.83
N VAL A 459 -7.53 1.31 -13.58
CA VAL A 459 -6.62 1.97 -12.59
C VAL A 459 -5.70 0.89 -11.98
N GLY A 460 -4.57 0.57 -12.64
CA GLY A 460 -3.75 -0.61 -12.31
C GLY A 460 -2.56 -0.33 -11.38
N LEU A 461 -2.76 -0.26 -10.07
CA LEU A 461 -1.64 0.01 -9.14
C LEU A 461 -0.90 -1.25 -8.64
N ALA A 462 -1.51 -2.07 -7.79
CA ALA A 462 -0.79 -3.13 -7.04
C ALA A 462 -1.28 -4.56 -7.28
N GLY A 463 -0.55 -5.54 -6.75
CA GLY A 463 -0.67 -6.93 -7.15
C GLY A 463 -0.51 -7.91 -6.01
N TYR A 464 -1.44 -8.85 -5.85
CA TYR A 464 -1.44 -9.92 -4.85
C TYR A 464 -2.25 -11.09 -5.39
N PHE A 465 -1.62 -12.26 -5.45
CA PHE A 465 -2.33 -13.52 -5.63
C PHE A 465 -1.62 -14.66 -4.91
N TYR A 466 -2.36 -15.74 -4.66
CA TYR A 466 -1.93 -16.86 -3.83
C TYR A 466 -2.13 -18.20 -4.55
N SER A 467 -1.06 -18.97 -4.67
CA SER A 467 -0.99 -20.26 -5.36
C SER A 467 0.25 -21.04 -4.91
N GLN A 468 0.19 -22.37 -4.88
CA GLN A 468 1.38 -23.23 -4.68
C GLN A 468 1.87 -23.87 -6.01
N ASP A 469 1.32 -23.47 -7.16
CA ASP A 469 1.73 -23.93 -8.49
C ASP A 469 2.70 -22.90 -9.13
N PRO A 470 4.01 -23.21 -9.27
CA PRO A 470 4.99 -22.24 -9.80
C PRO A 470 4.73 -21.83 -11.26
N ALA A 471 4.09 -22.67 -12.07
CA ALA A 471 3.77 -22.33 -13.45
C ALA A 471 2.58 -21.38 -13.52
N GLN A 472 1.58 -21.56 -12.65
CA GLN A 472 0.51 -20.59 -12.44
C GLN A 472 1.03 -19.26 -11.90
N ILE A 473 2.03 -19.28 -11.00
CA ILE A 473 2.66 -18.07 -10.48
C ILE A 473 3.19 -17.17 -11.59
N TRP A 474 3.99 -17.69 -12.51
CA TRP A 474 4.55 -16.87 -13.60
C TRP A 474 3.45 -16.38 -14.56
N ARG A 475 2.55 -17.26 -15.03
CA ARG A 475 1.45 -16.87 -15.94
C ARG A 475 0.54 -15.80 -15.36
N VAL A 476 0.19 -15.88 -14.08
CA VAL A 476 -0.70 -14.89 -13.44
C VAL A 476 0.04 -13.59 -13.13
N ALA A 477 1.33 -13.64 -12.76
CA ALA A 477 2.13 -12.45 -12.56
C ALA A 477 2.31 -11.63 -13.86
N GLU A 478 2.59 -12.30 -14.98
CA GLU A 478 2.76 -11.68 -16.30
C GLU A 478 1.46 -11.07 -16.84
N GLN A 479 0.30 -11.70 -16.60
CA GLN A 479 -0.98 -11.23 -17.12
C GLN A 479 -1.66 -10.15 -16.27
N LEU A 480 -1.28 -9.94 -15.01
CA LEU A 480 -1.95 -8.98 -14.12
C LEU A 480 -1.59 -7.53 -14.50
N GLU A 481 -2.58 -6.77 -14.98
CA GLU A 481 -2.38 -5.43 -15.53
C GLU A 481 -2.28 -4.33 -14.45
N VAL A 482 -1.22 -4.42 -13.63
CA VAL A 482 -0.91 -3.57 -12.48
C VAL A 482 0.59 -3.27 -12.41
N GLY A 483 0.98 -2.14 -11.81
CA GLY A 483 2.37 -1.69 -11.80
C GLY A 483 3.31 -2.35 -10.78
N MET A 484 2.77 -3.09 -9.80
CA MET A 484 3.51 -3.88 -8.81
C MET A 484 2.80 -5.21 -8.55
N VAL A 485 3.52 -6.32 -8.27
CA VAL A 485 2.93 -7.63 -7.96
C VAL A 485 3.64 -8.34 -6.80
N GLY A 486 2.85 -8.92 -5.90
CA GLY A 486 3.23 -9.83 -4.83
C GLY A 486 2.61 -11.21 -5.04
N VAL A 487 3.37 -12.23 -4.68
CA VAL A 487 3.04 -13.64 -4.87
C VAL A 487 3.20 -14.33 -3.53
N ASN A 488 2.12 -14.91 -3.01
CA ASN A 488 2.10 -15.52 -1.66
C ASN A 488 2.53 -14.59 -0.51
N GLU A 489 2.63 -13.29 -0.78
CA GLU A 489 3.05 -12.19 0.08
C GLU A 489 2.12 -11.00 -0.18
N GLY A 490 1.94 -10.12 0.81
CA GLY A 490 1.30 -8.83 0.59
C GLY A 490 2.26 -7.64 0.71
N LEU A 491 3.27 -7.70 1.58
CA LEU A 491 4.22 -6.61 1.86
C LEU A 491 5.25 -6.44 0.74
N ILE A 492 4.79 -5.87 -0.38
CA ILE A 492 5.60 -5.54 -1.57
C ILE A 492 6.17 -4.11 -1.57
N SER A 493 6.00 -3.35 -0.47
CA SER A 493 6.31 -1.93 -0.42
C SER A 493 7.63 -1.67 0.33
N SER A 494 8.74 -1.54 -0.39
CA SER A 494 10.07 -1.22 0.16
C SER A 494 10.71 -0.04 -0.59
N VAL A 495 11.81 0.52 -0.07
CA VAL A 495 12.46 1.71 -0.69
C VAL A 495 13.39 1.33 -1.85
N GLU A 496 13.77 0.06 -1.93
CA GLU A 496 14.60 -0.56 -2.96
C GLU A 496 13.78 -1.00 -4.18
N CYS A 497 12.46 -1.10 -4.05
CA CYS A 497 11.53 -1.51 -5.10
C CYS A 497 10.87 -0.30 -5.80
N PRO A 498 10.62 -0.36 -7.12
CA PRO A 498 9.87 0.67 -7.82
C PRO A 498 8.39 0.61 -7.45
N PHE A 499 7.92 1.62 -6.72
CA PHE A 499 6.51 1.83 -6.44
C PHE A 499 5.88 2.64 -7.58
N GLY A 500 4.81 2.11 -8.19
CA GLY A 500 3.89 2.96 -8.93
C GLY A 500 2.95 2.27 -9.91
N GLY A 501 2.06 3.05 -10.51
CA GLY A 501 0.89 2.57 -11.24
C GLY A 501 1.06 2.30 -12.74
N VAL A 502 0.02 1.73 -13.34
CA VAL A 502 -0.25 1.76 -14.79
C VAL A 502 -1.70 2.16 -15.06
N LYS A 503 -2.01 2.48 -16.31
CA LYS A 503 -3.34 2.97 -16.74
C LYS A 503 -3.71 4.25 -15.96
N GLN A 504 -4.97 4.42 -15.54
CA GLN A 504 -5.39 5.59 -14.74
C GLN A 504 -4.82 5.64 -13.31
N SER A 505 -4.01 4.66 -12.85
CA SER A 505 -3.36 4.76 -11.53
C SER A 505 -2.17 5.72 -11.52
N GLY A 506 -1.75 6.21 -12.69
CA GLY A 506 -0.79 7.29 -12.80
C GLY A 506 0.38 6.97 -13.72
N LEU A 507 1.48 7.70 -13.51
CA LEU A 507 2.64 7.78 -14.40
C LEU A 507 3.92 7.91 -13.57
N GLY A 508 5.02 7.34 -14.07
CA GLY A 508 6.33 7.36 -13.43
C GLY A 508 6.48 6.36 -12.28
N ARG A 509 7.57 6.45 -11.51
CA ARG A 509 7.83 5.60 -10.34
C ARG A 509 8.41 6.41 -9.17
N GLU A 510 8.16 5.93 -7.96
CA GLU A 510 8.80 6.37 -6.71
C GLU A 510 9.61 5.19 -6.13
N GLY A 511 10.73 5.45 -5.46
CA GLY A 511 11.57 4.40 -4.88
C GLY A 511 12.40 3.57 -5.90
N SER A 512 13.30 2.74 -5.38
CA SER A 512 14.44 2.13 -6.09
C SER A 512 15.34 3.16 -6.78
N LYS A 513 16.29 2.69 -7.60
CA LYS A 513 17.01 3.56 -8.55
C LYS A 513 16.06 4.28 -9.51
N TYR A 514 14.95 3.66 -9.92
CA TYR A 514 14.04 4.23 -10.92
C TYR A 514 13.30 5.49 -10.41
N GLY A 515 13.16 5.64 -9.09
CA GLY A 515 12.52 6.81 -8.48
C GLY A 515 13.32 8.11 -8.61
N ILE A 516 14.62 8.06 -8.95
CA ILE A 516 15.40 9.28 -9.23
C ILE A 516 15.23 9.76 -10.68
N ASP A 517 14.85 8.87 -11.60
CA ASP A 517 14.77 9.18 -13.03
C ASP A 517 13.74 10.29 -13.33
N GLU A 518 12.70 10.44 -12.50
CA GLU A 518 11.71 11.52 -12.59
C GLU A 518 12.21 12.91 -12.16
N TYR A 519 13.43 12.99 -11.62
CA TYR A 519 14.09 14.22 -11.19
C TYR A 519 15.38 14.50 -11.98
N LEU A 520 15.70 13.66 -12.98
CA LEU A 520 16.87 13.78 -13.83
C LEU A 520 16.49 13.95 -15.30
N GLU A 521 17.22 14.83 -15.99
CA GLU A 521 17.09 15.04 -17.43
C GLU A 521 18.32 14.53 -18.17
N VAL A 522 18.11 13.67 -19.17
CA VAL A 522 19.18 12.99 -19.91
C VAL A 522 19.74 13.92 -20.98
N LYS A 523 21.01 14.32 -20.82
CA LYS A 523 21.73 15.19 -21.76
C LYS A 523 22.75 14.40 -22.58
N TYR A 524 22.44 14.17 -23.85
CA TYR A 524 23.41 13.65 -24.81
C TYR A 524 24.47 14.72 -25.16
N VAL A 525 25.73 14.31 -25.26
CA VAL A 525 26.84 15.15 -25.71
C VAL A 525 27.64 14.37 -26.75
N CYS A 526 27.69 14.89 -27.97
CA CYS A 526 28.56 14.35 -29.03
C CYS A 526 29.83 15.21 -29.10
N TYR A 527 30.99 14.58 -28.98
CA TYR A 527 32.29 15.22 -29.23
C TYR A 527 32.93 14.54 -30.44
N GLY A 528 32.81 15.17 -31.62
CA GLY A 528 33.33 14.65 -32.88
C GLY A 528 34.69 15.25 -33.24
N GLY A 529 35.44 14.55 -34.08
CA GLY A 529 36.79 14.97 -34.50
C GLY A 529 37.93 14.44 -33.63
N LEU A 530 37.68 13.35 -32.89
CA LEU A 530 38.70 12.44 -32.33
C LEU A 530 38.97 11.28 -33.30
#